data_AF-A0A6I3L979-F1
#
_entry.id   AF-A0A6I3L979-F1
#
_cell.length_a   1.000
_cell.length_b   1.000
_cell.length_c   1.000
_cell.angle_alpha   90.00
_cell.angle_beta   90.00
_cell.angle_gamma   90.00
#
_symmetry.space_group_name_H-M   'P 1'
#
loop_
_entity.id
_entity.type
_entity.pdbx_description
1 polymer ?
#
loop_
_entity_poly.entity_id
_entity_poly.type
_entity_poly.pdbx_seq_one_letter_code
_entity_poly.pdbx_strand_id
1 'polypeptide(L)'
;MALVVISALAAGVRWWQQREHIAEGPRVMDGRLIHDFPEVDSAALSAEQTRIVDVLRQQFDEQSGRDKYSEGIDEPWCADFVSWVMRAAGQPLANPNSGSWRIPGVYTLEEYFRGQDRFEQGNSSYTPRVGDVVMYSDSSVFHQHTNIVIAVDSDTITTVGGNEAGESGGVAIHKFRPSGTSGLVGFGRLGTR
;
A
#
# COMPACT_ATOMS: atom_id res chain seq x y z
N MET A 1 35.92 25.23 53.60
CA MET A 1 35.21 24.07 53.05
C MET A 1 34.20 24.58 52.05
N ALA A 2 34.44 24.37 50.76
CA ALA A 2 33.55 24.75 49.68
C ALA A 2 32.73 23.54 49.27
N LEU A 3 31.42 23.69 49.05
CA LEU A 3 30.64 22.76 48.25
C LEU A 3 29.62 23.54 47.43
N VAL A 4 29.73 23.29 46.13
CA VAL A 4 29.07 23.92 44.99
C VAL A 4 27.62 23.45 44.91
N VAL A 5 26.69 24.39 44.70
CA VAL A 5 25.32 24.08 44.27
C VAL A 5 25.37 23.89 42.75
N ILE A 6 25.15 22.66 42.28
CA ILE A 6 24.91 22.37 40.87
C ILE A 6 23.40 22.19 40.68
N SER A 7 22.74 23.24 40.21
CA SER A 7 21.40 23.17 39.65
C SER A 7 21.52 22.86 38.16
N ALA A 8 21.24 21.61 37.77
CA ALA A 8 21.14 21.21 36.37
C ALA A 8 19.91 20.31 36.16
N LEU A 9 18.72 20.90 36.04
CA LEU A 9 17.50 20.20 35.62
C LEU A 9 16.61 21.10 34.75
N ALA A 10 17.10 21.46 33.56
CA ALA A 10 16.24 22.07 32.53
C ALA A 10 16.65 21.74 31.08
N ALA A 11 17.46 20.69 30.86
CA ALA A 11 17.90 20.28 29.51
C ALA A 11 17.29 18.94 29.04
N GLY A 12 16.41 18.31 29.83
CA GLY A 12 15.86 16.98 29.53
C GLY A 12 14.51 16.97 28.80
N VAL A 13 13.76 18.07 28.80
CA VAL A 13 12.35 18.07 28.34
C VAL A 13 12.19 18.54 26.89
N ARG A 14 13.22 19.15 26.29
CA ARG A 14 13.17 19.62 24.89
C ARG A 14 13.66 18.61 23.85
N TRP A 15 14.21 17.47 24.27
CA TRP A 15 14.81 16.50 23.35
C TRP A 15 13.85 15.39 22.90
N TRP A 16 12.61 15.39 23.40
CA TRP A 16 11.63 14.32 23.11
C TRP A 16 10.48 14.74 22.19
N GLN A 17 10.27 16.04 21.95
CA GLN A 17 9.20 16.54 21.06
C GLN A 17 9.64 16.78 19.61
N GLN A 18 10.89 16.47 19.25
CA GLN A 18 11.47 16.78 17.95
C GLN A 18 11.94 15.54 17.20
N ARG A 19 11.23 14.41 17.34
CA ARG A 19 11.16 13.44 16.25
C ARG A 19 10.03 13.91 15.36
N GLU A 20 10.41 14.84 14.49
CA GLU A 20 9.57 15.38 13.45
C GLU A 20 8.90 14.25 12.67
N HIS A 21 7.66 14.52 12.28
CA HIS A 21 6.95 13.79 11.24
C HIS A 21 7.76 13.88 9.95
N ILE A 22 8.77 13.02 9.82
CA ILE A 22 9.39 12.79 8.53
C ILE A 22 8.42 11.90 7.78
N ALA A 23 7.64 12.51 6.90
CA ALA A 23 7.06 11.82 5.77
C ALA A 23 8.23 11.29 4.92
N GLU A 24 8.81 10.15 5.33
CA GLU A 24 9.76 9.42 4.50
C GLU A 24 8.96 8.75 3.39
N GLY A 25 8.68 9.54 2.34
CA GLY A 25 8.42 8.96 1.02
C GLY A 25 9.60 8.06 0.63
N PRO A 26 9.37 7.04 -0.22
CA PRO A 26 10.35 6.00 -0.48
C PRO A 26 11.72 6.57 -0.89
N ARG A 27 12.77 6.17 -0.17
CA ARG A 27 14.16 6.47 -0.55
C ARG A 27 14.46 5.83 -1.90
N VAL A 28 15.29 6.50 -2.70
CA VAL A 28 15.59 6.28 -4.15
C VAL A 28 16.14 4.89 -4.54
N MET A 29 16.06 3.87 -3.68
CA MET A 29 16.52 2.52 -4.01
C MET A 29 15.32 1.61 -4.26
N ASP A 30 15.17 1.29 -5.55
CA ASP A 30 14.37 0.23 -6.19
C ASP A 30 12.91 0.52 -6.58
N GLY A 31 12.31 1.62 -6.15
CA GLY A 31 11.00 2.08 -6.61
C GLY A 31 11.02 3.47 -7.22
N ARG A 32 10.59 3.61 -8.48
CA ARG A 32 10.38 4.92 -9.12
C ARG A 32 8.96 5.40 -8.85
N LEU A 33 8.80 6.53 -8.18
CA LEU A 33 7.54 7.26 -8.12
C LEU A 33 7.18 7.74 -9.53
N ILE A 34 5.96 7.46 -9.95
CA ILE A 34 5.41 7.87 -11.24
C ILE A 34 4.36 8.96 -10.98
N HIS A 35 4.46 10.06 -11.71
CA HIS A 35 3.63 11.25 -11.50
C HIS A 35 2.41 11.33 -12.43
N ASP A 36 2.42 10.54 -13.50
CA ASP A 36 1.32 10.46 -14.47
C ASP A 36 0.78 9.04 -14.50
N PHE A 37 -0.56 8.90 -14.54
CA PHE A 37 -1.16 7.58 -14.67
C PHE A 37 -0.76 6.97 -16.01
N PRO A 38 -0.06 5.82 -16.04
CA PRO A 38 0.47 5.28 -17.29
C PRO A 38 -0.66 4.84 -18.23
N GLU A 39 -0.37 4.86 -19.53
CA GLU A 39 -1.23 4.19 -20.50
C GLU A 39 -1.18 2.68 -20.24
N VAL A 40 -2.36 2.08 -20.02
CA VAL A 40 -2.53 0.65 -19.82
C VAL A 40 -3.31 0.12 -21.01
N ASP A 41 -2.75 -0.88 -21.71
CA ASP A 41 -3.41 -1.50 -22.86
C ASP A 41 -4.66 -2.28 -22.42
N SER A 42 -5.79 -1.58 -22.45
CA SER A 42 -7.09 -2.14 -22.07
C SER A 42 -7.57 -3.27 -22.99
N ALA A 43 -7.03 -3.40 -24.20
CA ALA A 43 -7.40 -4.49 -25.11
C ALA A 43 -6.83 -5.85 -24.65
N ALA A 44 -5.75 -5.83 -23.85
CA ALA A 44 -5.15 -7.01 -23.26
C ALA A 44 -5.73 -7.38 -21.87
N LEU A 45 -6.63 -6.56 -21.32
CA LEU A 45 -7.20 -6.74 -19.99
C LEU A 45 -8.55 -7.47 -20.01
N SER A 46 -8.83 -8.25 -18.97
CA SER A 46 -10.17 -8.73 -18.69
C SER A 46 -11.11 -7.58 -18.30
N ALA A 47 -12.42 -7.80 -18.37
CA ALA A 47 -13.40 -6.80 -17.95
C ALA A 47 -13.25 -6.40 -16.47
N GLU A 48 -12.87 -7.34 -15.60
CA GLU A 48 -12.57 -7.08 -14.19
C GLU A 48 -11.33 -6.20 -14.04
N GLN A 49 -10.25 -6.53 -14.77
CA GLN A 49 -9.00 -5.76 -14.73
C GLN A 49 -9.21 -4.34 -15.23
N THR A 50 -9.95 -4.16 -16.33
CA THR A 50 -10.28 -2.84 -16.87
C THR A 50 -11.03 -1.99 -15.84
N ARG A 51 -12.05 -2.55 -15.16
CA ARG A 51 -12.78 -1.83 -14.11
C ARG A 51 -11.88 -1.40 -12.95
N ILE A 52 -10.96 -2.27 -12.52
CA ILE A 52 -10.01 -1.94 -11.45
C ILE A 52 -9.10 -0.79 -11.87
N VAL A 53 -8.53 -0.85 -13.09
CA VAL A 53 -7.65 0.20 -13.61
C VAL A 53 -8.39 1.53 -13.77
N ASP A 54 -9.64 1.52 -14.25
CA ASP A 54 -10.45 2.73 -14.39
C ASP A 54 -10.76 3.38 -13.05
N VAL A 55 -11.12 2.58 -12.03
CA VAL A 55 -11.33 3.07 -10.66
C VAL A 55 -10.04 3.66 -10.11
N LEU A 56 -8.90 2.97 -10.27
CA LEU A 56 -7.60 3.46 -9.80
C LEU A 56 -7.20 4.77 -10.46
N ARG A 57 -7.43 4.92 -11.76
CA ARG A 57 -7.18 6.18 -12.48
C ARG A 57 -8.02 7.31 -11.89
N GLN A 58 -9.32 7.08 -11.71
CA GLN A 58 -10.20 8.07 -11.08
C GLN A 58 -9.70 8.45 -9.67
N GLN A 59 -9.28 7.48 -8.85
CA GLN A 59 -8.80 7.76 -7.50
C GLN A 59 -7.46 8.50 -7.48
N PHE A 60 -6.59 8.20 -8.44
CA PHE A 60 -5.35 8.94 -8.64
C PHE A 60 -5.61 10.39 -9.09
N ASP A 61 -6.61 10.64 -9.92
CA ASP A 61 -6.97 12.00 -10.33
C ASP A 61 -7.67 12.79 -9.20
N GLU A 62 -8.51 12.11 -8.42
CA GLU A 62 -9.27 12.73 -7.31
C GLU A 62 -8.41 13.03 -6.08
N GLN A 63 -7.33 12.25 -5.83
CA GLN A 63 -6.48 12.37 -4.64
C GLN A 63 -7.28 12.49 -3.33
N SER A 64 -8.33 11.68 -3.20
CA SER A 64 -9.12 11.62 -1.96
C SER A 64 -8.26 11.11 -0.80
N GLY A 65 -8.61 11.50 0.42
CA GLY A 65 -7.88 11.12 1.62
C GLY A 65 -8.51 9.99 2.43
N ARG A 66 -7.85 9.69 3.56
CA ARG A 66 -8.23 8.71 4.60
C ARG A 66 -9.74 8.59 4.81
N ASP A 67 -10.43 9.71 5.07
CA ASP A 67 -11.85 9.72 5.46
C ASP A 67 -12.76 8.96 4.49
N LYS A 68 -12.45 9.00 3.18
CA LYS A 68 -13.22 8.27 2.16
C LYS A 68 -13.05 6.77 2.27
N TYR A 69 -11.82 6.30 2.49
CA TYR A 69 -11.46 4.89 2.37
C TYR A 69 -11.62 4.15 3.71
N SER A 70 -11.26 4.78 4.83
CA SER A 70 -11.35 4.20 6.17
C SER A 70 -12.69 4.46 6.88
N GLU A 71 -13.70 4.97 6.17
CA GLU A 71 -15.00 5.37 6.76
C GLU A 71 -14.84 6.38 7.93
N GLY A 72 -13.87 7.29 7.82
CA GLY A 72 -13.57 8.32 8.82
C GLY A 72 -12.67 7.87 9.97
N ILE A 73 -12.28 6.60 10.04
CA ILE A 73 -11.41 6.06 11.11
C ILE A 73 -9.97 6.57 10.94
N ASP A 74 -9.38 7.06 12.04
CA ASP A 74 -8.01 7.59 12.07
C ASP A 74 -6.98 6.46 12.14
N GLU A 75 -6.65 5.91 10.98
CA GLU A 75 -5.72 4.80 10.80
C GLU A 75 -4.96 4.88 9.45
N PRO A 76 -3.81 4.20 9.31
CA PRO A 76 -3.21 3.97 8.00
C PRO A 76 -4.20 3.24 7.08
N TRP A 77 -4.44 3.79 5.91
CA TRP A 77 -5.59 3.41 5.08
C TRP A 77 -5.21 2.71 3.76
N CYS A 78 -3.98 2.18 3.66
CA CYS A 78 -3.51 1.48 2.46
C CYS A 78 -4.36 0.23 2.13
N ALA A 79 -4.69 -0.59 3.13
CA ALA A 79 -5.53 -1.76 2.95
C ALA A 79 -7.01 -1.40 2.78
N ASP A 80 -7.48 -0.34 3.46
CA ASP A 80 -8.80 0.23 3.23
C ASP A 80 -8.97 0.67 1.78
N PHE A 81 -8.00 1.40 1.23
CA PHE A 81 -7.97 1.80 -0.18
C PHE A 81 -8.09 0.60 -1.12
N VAL A 82 -7.29 -0.44 -0.91
CA VAL A 82 -7.37 -1.68 -1.72
C VAL A 82 -8.77 -2.28 -1.64
N SER A 83 -9.31 -2.45 -0.44
CA SER A 83 -10.64 -3.05 -0.24
C SER A 83 -11.77 -2.21 -0.85
N TRP A 84 -11.65 -0.87 -0.78
CA TRP A 84 -12.58 0.07 -1.39
C TRP A 84 -12.53 0.02 -2.92
N VAL A 85 -11.33 0.03 -3.52
CA VAL A 85 -11.14 -0.06 -4.98
C VAL A 85 -11.71 -1.39 -5.49
N MET A 86 -11.40 -2.49 -4.81
CA MET A 86 -11.91 -3.82 -5.14
C MET A 86 -13.44 -3.85 -5.09
N ARG A 87 -14.06 -3.28 -4.06
CA ARG A 87 -15.52 -3.14 -3.98
C ARG A 87 -16.08 -2.27 -5.12
N ALA A 88 -15.49 -1.10 -5.38
CA ALA A 88 -15.95 -0.17 -6.41
C ALA A 88 -15.84 -0.77 -7.83
N ALA A 89 -14.85 -1.63 -8.07
CA ALA A 89 -14.68 -2.35 -9.33
C ALA A 89 -15.57 -3.61 -9.47
N GLY A 90 -16.41 -3.89 -8.46
CA GLY A 90 -17.31 -5.05 -8.45
C GLY A 90 -16.63 -6.37 -8.07
N GLN A 91 -15.51 -6.32 -7.34
CA GLN A 91 -14.74 -7.46 -6.84
C GLN A 91 -14.56 -7.37 -5.31
N PRO A 92 -15.64 -7.25 -4.53
CA PRO A 92 -15.52 -7.00 -3.08
C PRO A 92 -14.75 -8.12 -2.39
N LEU A 93 -13.80 -7.72 -1.53
CA LEU A 93 -13.16 -8.63 -0.58
C LEU A 93 -14.11 -8.89 0.60
N ALA A 94 -13.78 -9.86 1.45
CA ALA A 94 -14.56 -10.13 2.65
C ALA A 94 -13.62 -10.30 3.84
N ASN A 95 -13.69 -9.39 4.80
CA ASN A 95 -12.89 -9.41 6.00
C ASN A 95 -13.12 -10.73 6.76
N PRO A 96 -12.09 -11.56 6.97
CA PRO A 96 -12.23 -12.85 7.65
C PRO A 96 -12.81 -12.76 9.06
N ASN A 97 -12.65 -11.62 9.73
CA ASN A 97 -13.06 -11.42 11.12
C ASN A 97 -14.47 -10.82 11.28
N SER A 98 -15.00 -10.14 10.25
CA SER A 98 -16.28 -9.43 10.34
C SER A 98 -17.27 -9.71 9.20
N GLY A 99 -16.81 -10.31 8.11
CA GLY A 99 -17.58 -10.47 6.88
C GLY A 99 -17.83 -9.16 6.10
N SER A 100 -17.37 -8.01 6.62
CA SER A 100 -17.46 -6.72 5.92
C SER A 100 -16.57 -6.69 4.69
N TRP A 101 -16.88 -5.84 3.72
CA TRP A 101 -16.00 -5.59 2.57
C TRP A 101 -14.67 -4.94 2.97
N ARG A 102 -14.67 -4.18 4.08
CA ARG A 102 -13.53 -3.37 4.53
C ARG A 102 -12.49 -4.21 5.25
N ILE A 103 -11.25 -4.18 4.75
CA ILE A 103 -10.10 -4.84 5.36
C ILE A 103 -9.05 -3.77 5.67
N PRO A 104 -8.93 -3.31 6.94
CA PRO A 104 -8.04 -2.19 7.30
C PRO A 104 -6.56 -2.56 7.45
N GLY A 105 -6.23 -3.85 7.49
CA GLY A 105 -4.87 -4.32 7.78
C GLY A 105 -4.28 -5.16 6.65
N VAL A 106 -3.00 -4.91 6.35
CA VAL A 106 -2.22 -5.71 5.38
C VAL A 106 -2.15 -7.18 5.80
N TYR A 107 -1.96 -7.45 7.09
CA TYR A 107 -1.96 -8.81 7.62
C TYR A 107 -3.33 -9.51 7.40
N THR A 108 -4.44 -8.79 7.60
CA THR A 108 -5.79 -9.33 7.37
C THR A 108 -6.08 -9.52 5.86
N LEU A 109 -5.48 -8.71 4.98
CA LEU A 109 -5.51 -8.96 3.53
C LEU A 109 -4.78 -10.27 3.19
N GLU A 110 -3.61 -10.50 3.77
CA GLU A 110 -2.88 -11.77 3.59
C GLU A 110 -3.74 -12.96 4.07
N GLU A 111 -4.31 -12.88 5.27
CA GLU A 111 -5.22 -13.91 5.80
C GLU A 111 -6.40 -14.18 4.87
N TYR A 112 -7.01 -13.11 4.32
CA TYR A 112 -8.09 -13.24 3.34
C TYR A 112 -7.61 -14.01 2.10
N PHE A 113 -6.54 -13.58 1.45
CA PHE A 113 -6.07 -14.23 0.22
C PHE A 113 -5.63 -15.67 0.46
N ARG A 114 -5.01 -15.97 1.60
CA ARG A 114 -4.68 -17.34 2.00
C ARG A 114 -5.94 -18.19 2.19
N GLY A 115 -6.91 -17.67 2.92
CA GLY A 115 -8.19 -18.36 3.14
C GLY A 115 -9.00 -18.60 1.86
N GLN A 116 -8.78 -17.79 0.82
CA GLN A 116 -9.36 -17.97 -0.50
C GLN A 116 -8.53 -18.84 -1.46
N ASP A 117 -7.37 -19.37 -1.04
CA ASP A 117 -6.40 -20.08 -1.92
C ASP A 117 -5.92 -19.22 -3.11
N ARG A 118 -5.79 -17.91 -2.87
CA ARG A 118 -5.40 -16.89 -3.85
C ARG A 118 -4.11 -16.17 -3.47
N PHE A 119 -3.40 -16.65 -2.46
CA PHE A 119 -2.14 -16.05 -2.04
C PHE A 119 -0.94 -16.74 -2.69
N GLU A 120 -0.12 -15.95 -3.37
CA GLU A 120 1.14 -16.36 -3.96
C GLU A 120 2.29 -15.75 -3.17
N GLN A 121 3.19 -16.59 -2.67
CA GLN A 121 4.29 -16.12 -1.83
C GLN A 121 5.28 -15.25 -2.61
N GLY A 122 5.78 -14.19 -1.97
CA GLY A 122 6.85 -13.37 -2.51
C GLY A 122 8.11 -14.19 -2.80
N ASN A 123 8.85 -13.82 -3.85
CA ASN A 123 10.03 -14.56 -4.33
C ASN A 123 9.74 -16.01 -4.78
N SER A 124 8.47 -16.36 -5.05
CA SER A 124 8.13 -17.59 -5.78
C SER A 124 8.34 -17.41 -7.30
N SER A 125 8.05 -18.47 -8.08
CA SER A 125 8.01 -18.40 -9.55
C SER A 125 6.75 -17.71 -10.09
N TYR A 126 5.87 -17.21 -9.23
CA TYR A 126 4.65 -16.55 -9.63
C TYR A 126 4.94 -15.24 -10.38
N THR A 127 4.30 -15.06 -11.53
CA THR A 127 4.31 -13.80 -12.27
C THR A 127 3.00 -13.05 -11.95
N PRO A 128 3.08 -11.86 -11.31
CA PRO A 128 1.90 -11.08 -10.98
C PRO A 128 1.16 -10.62 -12.23
N ARG A 129 -0.11 -10.28 -12.06
CA ARG A 129 -1.02 -9.83 -13.11
C ARG A 129 -1.67 -8.51 -12.70
N VAL A 130 -2.16 -7.78 -13.70
CA VAL A 130 -2.99 -6.59 -13.46
C VAL A 130 -4.17 -6.96 -12.55
N GLY A 131 -4.38 -6.15 -11.52
CA GLY A 131 -5.38 -6.34 -10.49
C GLY A 131 -4.95 -7.18 -9.29
N ASP A 132 -3.77 -7.81 -9.31
CA ASP A 132 -3.25 -8.47 -8.11
C ASP A 132 -2.94 -7.44 -7.02
N VAL A 133 -3.12 -7.86 -5.77
CA VAL A 133 -2.78 -7.06 -4.59
C VAL A 133 -1.39 -7.45 -4.10
N VAL A 134 -0.44 -6.52 -4.15
CA VAL A 134 0.90 -6.75 -3.59
C VAL A 134 0.91 -6.36 -2.11
N MET A 135 1.58 -7.15 -1.27
CA MET A 135 1.67 -6.93 0.17
C MET A 135 3.14 -6.89 0.60
N TYR A 136 3.44 -6.00 1.56
CA TYR A 136 4.78 -5.80 2.09
C TYR A 136 4.77 -5.89 3.62
N SER A 137 5.89 -6.36 4.18
CA SER A 137 6.15 -6.37 5.62
C SER A 137 6.85 -5.09 6.05
N ASP A 138 6.91 -4.87 7.36
CA ASP A 138 7.57 -3.70 7.95
C ASP A 138 9.05 -3.53 7.56
N SER A 139 9.73 -4.62 7.18
CA SER A 139 11.11 -4.61 6.70
C SER A 139 11.27 -4.19 5.23
N SER A 140 10.17 -3.85 4.55
CA SER A 140 10.16 -3.33 3.19
C SER A 140 10.56 -1.86 3.16
N VAL A 141 11.05 -1.41 2.01
CA VAL A 141 11.23 0.03 1.71
C VAL A 141 9.91 0.81 1.71
N PHE A 142 8.79 0.09 1.58
CA PHE A 142 7.43 0.63 1.69
C PHE A 142 6.87 0.49 3.12
N HIS A 143 7.64 -0.04 4.08
CA HIS A 143 7.14 -0.53 5.38
C HIS A 143 5.99 -1.54 5.19
N GLN A 144 5.19 -1.80 6.25
CA GLN A 144 4.00 -2.61 6.11
C GLN A 144 2.98 -1.86 5.26
N HIS A 145 2.77 -2.34 4.03
CA HIS A 145 1.96 -1.63 3.05
C HIS A 145 1.31 -2.58 2.04
N THR A 146 0.45 -2.04 1.17
CA THR A 146 -0.16 -2.79 0.08
C THR A 146 -0.58 -1.88 -1.07
N ASN A 147 -0.52 -2.40 -2.29
CA ASN A 147 -0.91 -1.70 -3.50
C ASN A 147 -1.62 -2.67 -4.46
N ILE A 148 -2.19 -2.14 -5.54
CA ILE A 148 -2.76 -2.93 -6.65
C ILE A 148 -1.87 -2.81 -7.87
N VAL A 149 -1.56 -3.93 -8.53
CA VAL A 149 -0.79 -3.98 -9.78
C VAL A 149 -1.63 -3.45 -10.94
N ILE A 150 -1.11 -2.47 -11.69
CA ILE A 150 -1.76 -1.90 -12.89
C ILE A 150 -1.01 -2.17 -14.19
N ALA A 151 0.26 -2.53 -14.13
CA ALA A 151 1.04 -2.96 -15.28
C ALA A 151 2.14 -3.94 -14.88
N VAL A 152 2.46 -4.86 -15.78
CA VAL A 152 3.55 -5.84 -15.63
C VAL A 152 4.38 -5.79 -16.91
N ASP A 153 5.68 -5.59 -16.74
CA ASP A 153 6.67 -5.58 -17.80
C ASP A 153 7.78 -6.54 -17.37
N SER A 154 8.35 -7.33 -18.28
CA SER A 154 9.49 -8.24 -18.11
C SER A 154 9.87 -8.63 -16.66
N ASP A 155 10.51 -7.74 -15.90
CA ASP A 155 10.85 -7.92 -14.49
C ASP A 155 10.38 -6.81 -13.52
N THR A 156 9.55 -5.87 -13.97
CA THR A 156 9.00 -4.80 -13.14
C THR A 156 7.48 -4.81 -13.12
N ILE A 157 6.92 -4.34 -12.01
CA ILE A 157 5.50 -4.04 -11.90
C ILE A 157 5.31 -2.56 -11.64
N THR A 158 4.17 -2.04 -12.10
CA THR A 158 3.66 -0.73 -11.72
C THR A 158 2.44 -0.93 -10.84
N THR A 159 2.42 -0.26 -9.70
CA THR A 159 1.39 -0.42 -8.67
C THR A 159 0.80 0.92 -8.27
N VAL A 160 -0.46 0.91 -7.81
CA VAL A 160 -1.14 2.08 -7.26
C VAL A 160 -1.57 1.78 -5.83
N GLY A 161 -1.20 2.64 -4.89
CA GLY A 161 -1.59 2.54 -3.48
C GLY A 161 -2.15 3.86 -2.95
N GLY A 162 -2.75 3.76 -1.78
CA GLY A 162 -3.19 4.90 -0.98
C GLY A 162 -2.36 4.99 0.29
N ASN A 163 -2.42 6.12 0.99
CA ASN A 163 -1.53 6.40 2.13
C ASN A 163 -0.05 6.60 1.72
N GLU A 164 0.23 7.19 0.54
CA GLU A 164 1.59 7.25 -0.03
C GLU A 164 2.06 8.65 -0.51
N ALA A 165 1.17 9.58 -0.89
CA ALA A 165 1.56 10.86 -1.53
C ALA A 165 1.30 12.14 -0.70
N GLY A 166 2.27 13.04 -0.60
CA GLY A 166 2.09 14.34 0.07
C GLY A 166 1.90 14.23 1.60
N GLU A 167 1.65 15.37 2.26
CA GLU A 167 1.59 15.44 3.73
C GLU A 167 0.44 14.63 4.34
N SER A 168 -0.63 14.41 3.57
CA SER A 168 -1.82 13.67 3.98
C SER A 168 -1.86 12.21 3.49
N GLY A 169 -0.83 11.75 2.77
CA GLY A 169 -0.74 10.39 2.26
C GLY A 169 -1.71 10.03 1.14
N GLY A 170 -1.93 10.86 0.11
CA GLY A 170 -2.74 10.57 -1.07
C GLY A 170 -2.36 9.31 -1.87
N VAL A 171 -2.91 9.20 -3.07
CA VAL A 171 -2.76 8.03 -3.96
C VAL A 171 -1.48 8.18 -4.78
N ALA A 172 -0.59 7.18 -4.73
CA ALA A 172 0.68 7.19 -5.46
C ALA A 172 0.82 6.01 -6.42
N ILE A 173 1.75 6.15 -7.35
CA ILE A 173 2.09 5.12 -8.33
C ILE A 173 3.58 4.80 -8.21
N HIS A 174 3.90 3.53 -8.05
CA HIS A 174 5.28 3.05 -7.94
C HIS A 174 5.59 2.03 -9.03
N LYS A 175 6.76 2.17 -9.68
CA LYS A 175 7.32 1.14 -10.56
C LYS A 175 8.58 0.55 -9.93
N PHE A 176 8.61 -0.76 -9.72
CA PHE A 176 9.74 -1.44 -9.07
C PHE A 176 9.89 -2.89 -9.55
N ARG A 177 11.03 -3.51 -9.26
CA ARG A 177 11.31 -4.94 -9.51
C ARG A 177 10.95 -5.76 -8.27
N PRO A 178 9.92 -6.64 -8.31
CA PRO A 178 9.55 -7.44 -7.14
C PRO A 178 10.64 -8.40 -6.66
N SER A 179 11.35 -9.04 -7.60
CA SER A 179 12.42 -9.97 -7.26
C SER A 179 13.55 -9.25 -6.53
N GLY A 180 13.88 -9.71 -5.33
CA GLY A 180 14.89 -9.08 -4.48
C GLY A 180 14.40 -7.87 -3.70
N THR A 181 13.12 -7.50 -3.80
CA THR A 181 12.53 -6.50 -2.89
C THR A 181 12.49 -7.07 -1.47
N SER A 182 13.26 -6.47 -0.55
CA SER A 182 13.20 -6.80 0.88
C SER A 182 11.78 -6.61 1.40
N GLY A 183 11.32 -7.54 2.23
CA GLY A 183 10.00 -7.44 2.85
C GLY A 183 8.82 -7.63 1.90
N LEU A 184 9.01 -8.10 0.67
CA LEU A 184 7.90 -8.54 -0.18
C LEU A 184 7.24 -9.79 0.45
N VAL A 185 6.00 -9.65 0.89
CA VAL A 185 5.23 -10.76 1.51
C VAL A 185 4.67 -11.67 0.42
N GLY A 186 4.03 -11.09 -0.59
CA GLY A 186 3.44 -11.84 -1.70
C GLY A 186 2.36 -11.08 -2.45
N PHE A 187 1.59 -11.81 -3.23
CA PHE A 187 0.53 -11.31 -4.09
C PHE A 187 -0.79 -12.02 -3.81
N GLY A 188 -1.87 -11.25 -3.71
CA GLY A 188 -3.23 -11.75 -3.73
C GLY A 188 -3.78 -11.73 -5.16
N ARG A 189 -4.03 -12.89 -5.74
CA ARG A 189 -4.50 -13.03 -7.13
C ARG A 189 -5.88 -12.42 -7.33
N LEU A 190 -6.10 -11.66 -8.41
CA LEU A 190 -7.44 -11.26 -8.85
C LEU A 190 -8.25 -12.49 -9.36
N GLY A 191 -9.56 -12.51 -9.09
CA GLY A 191 -10.50 -13.52 -9.60
C GLY A 191 -10.80 -14.64 -8.60
N THR A 192 -11.60 -15.63 -9.02
CA THR A 192 -11.92 -16.81 -8.21
C THR A 192 -10.98 -17.97 -8.50
N ARG A 193 -10.80 -18.85 -7.50
CA ARG A 193 -9.93 -20.04 -7.49
C ARG A 193 -9.69 -20.71 -8.84
#